data_AF-A0A244EC31-F1
#
_entry.id   AF-A0A244EC31-F1
#
_cell.length_a   1.000
_cell.length_b   1.000
_cell.length_c   1.000
_cell.angle_alpha   90.00
_cell.angle_beta   90.00
_cell.angle_gamma   90.00
#
_symmetry.space_group_name_H-M   'P 1'
#
loop_
_entity.id
_entity.type
_entity.pdbx_description
1 polymer ?
#
loop_
_entity_poly.entity_id
_entity_poly.type
_entity_poly.pdbx_seq_one_letter_code
_entity_poly.pdbx_strand_id
1 'polypeptide(L)' 'MSAITAGKEERLLRWATADYLSTAEVPQQPSDTSGLETVKGREYVVLRNINGILAVYHVRSDGTISELLTWPRELK' A
#
# COMPACT_ATOMS: atom_id res chain seq x y z
N MET A 1 -9.03 -11.86 13.23
CA MET A 1 -8.86 -11.51 11.80
C MET A 1 -9.40 -12.67 10.98
N SER A 2 -10.35 -12.42 10.09
CA SER A 2 -10.95 -13.46 9.25
C SER A 2 -9.94 -13.84 8.16
N ALA A 3 -9.80 -15.13 7.83
CA ALA A 3 -8.82 -15.61 6.84
C ALA A 3 -8.96 -14.94 5.46
N ILE A 4 -10.17 -14.49 5.12
CA ILE A 4 -10.50 -13.77 3.89
C ILE A 4 -9.81 -12.40 3.83
N THR A 5 -9.73 -11.70 4.97
CA THR A 5 -9.10 -10.37 5.05
C THR A 5 -7.59 -10.47 4.90
N ALA A 6 -6.97 -11.47 5.54
CA ALA A 6 -5.53 -11.71 5.43
C ALA A 6 -5.12 -12.04 3.99
N GLY A 7 -5.88 -12.89 3.29
CA GLY A 7 -5.61 -13.21 1.88
C GLY A 7 -5.82 -12.01 0.94
N LYS A 8 -6.79 -11.13 1.24
CA LYS A 8 -6.98 -9.86 0.50
C LYS A 8 -5.75 -8.96 0.67
N GLU A 9 -5.31 -8.75 1.91
CA GLU A 9 -4.18 -7.89 2.24
C GLU A 9 -2.89 -8.37 1.59
N GLU A 10 -2.56 -9.66 1.72
CA GLU A 10 -1.37 -10.25 1.10
C GLU A 10 -1.33 -10.04 -0.42
N ARG A 11 -2.47 -10.24 -1.08
CA ARG A 11 -2.59 -10.01 -2.53
C ARG A 11 -2.35 -8.55 -2.90
N LEU A 12 -2.97 -7.62 -2.16
CA LEU A 12 -2.85 -6.19 -2.42
C LEU A 12 -1.42 -5.69 -2.16
N LEU A 13 -0.77 -6.16 -1.08
CA LEU A 13 0.63 -5.86 -0.78
C LEU A 13 1.57 -6.35 -1.88
N ARG A 14 1.36 -7.56 -2.38
CA ARG A 14 2.15 -8.11 -3.50
C ARG A 14 2.03 -7.25 -4.75
N TRP A 15 0.81 -6.84 -5.11
CA TRP A 15 0.58 -6.00 -6.29
C TRP A 15 1.20 -4.61 -6.12
N ALA A 16 0.98 -3.95 -4.98
CA ALA A 16 1.56 -2.64 -4.70
C ALA A 16 3.10 -2.69 -4.73
N THR A 17 3.69 -3.73 -4.13
CA THR A 17 5.14 -3.93 -4.13
C THR A 17 5.67 -4.13 -5.55
N ALA A 18 5.01 -4.98 -6.35
CA ALA A 18 5.42 -5.23 -7.73
C ALA A 18 5.32 -3.96 -8.59
N ASP A 19 4.25 -3.20 -8.45
CA ASP A 19 4.05 -1.92 -9.15
C ASP A 19 5.15 -0.92 -8.78
N TYR A 20 5.33 -0.65 -7.47
CA TYR A 20 6.35 0.28 -6.96
C TYR A 20 7.77 -0.09 -7.43
N LEU A 21 8.15 -1.37 -7.34
CA LEU A 21 9.48 -1.83 -7.76
C LEU A 21 9.69 -1.72 -9.27
N SER A 22 8.61 -1.70 -10.06
CA SER A 22 8.67 -1.57 -11.52
C SER A 22 8.72 -0.12 -12.01
N THR A 23 8.23 0.83 -11.21
CA THR A 23 8.10 2.24 -11.59
C THR A 23 9.18 3.12 -10.97
N ALA A 24 9.77 2.74 -9.84
CA ALA A 24 10.79 3.52 -9.16
C ALA A 24 12.13 3.50 -9.94
N GLU A 25 12.71 4.68 -10.14
CA GLU A 25 14.04 4.84 -10.78
C GLU A 25 15.16 4.20 -9.93
N VAL A 26 15.06 4.34 -8.61
CA VAL A 26 15.94 3.69 -7.62
C VAL A 26 15.06 3.12 -6.50
N PRO A 27 14.55 1.88 -6.65
CA PRO A 27 13.59 1.31 -5.71
C PRO A 27 14.24 1.03 -4.34
N GLN A 28 13.60 1.51 -3.27
CA GLN A 28 13.93 1.10 -1.90
C GLN A 28 13.06 -0.10 -1.51
N GLN A 29 13.62 -1.10 -0.82
CA GLN A 29 12.82 -2.26 -0.41
C GLN A 29 11.76 -1.86 0.62
N PRO A 30 10.46 -2.17 0.37
CA PRO A 30 9.45 -2.16 1.41
C PRO A 30 9.80 -3.17 2.50
N SER A 31 9.38 -2.88 3.71
CA SER A 31 9.58 -3.72 4.89
C SER A 31 8.26 -4.34 5.35
N ASP A 32 8.34 -5.24 6.32
CA ASP A 32 7.20 -5.94 6.92
C ASP A 32 6.24 -5.01 7.69
N THR A 33 6.59 -3.73 7.87
CA THR A 33 5.67 -2.70 8.41
C THR A 33 4.74 -2.12 7.34
N SER A 34 4.83 -2.61 6.11
CA SER A 34 3.88 -2.28 5.04
C SER A 34 2.56 -3.00 5.31
N GLY A 35 1.43 -2.38 4.97
CA GLY A 35 0.13 -2.95 5.31
C GLY A 35 -1.05 -2.22 4.72
N LEU A 36 -2.23 -2.78 4.98
CA LEU A 36 -3.51 -2.16 4.67
C LEU A 36 -3.95 -1.23 5.79
N GLU A 37 -4.32 0.00 5.46
CA GLU A 37 -4.80 1.00 6.41
C GLU A 37 -6.11 1.62 5.98
N THR A 38 -6.96 1.91 6.96
CA THR A 38 -8.22 2.61 6.72
C THR A 38 -8.15 4.04 7.24
N VAL A 39 -8.23 5.01 6.35
CA VAL A 39 -8.26 6.44 6.69
C VAL A 39 -9.56 7.04 6.18
N LYS A 40 -10.36 7.62 7.09
CA LYS A 40 -11.66 8.25 6.75
C LYS A 40 -12.59 7.34 5.94
N GLY A 41 -12.62 6.04 6.28
CA GLY A 41 -13.46 5.05 5.60
C GLY A 41 -12.97 4.62 4.21
N ARG A 42 -11.74 4.98 3.83
CA ARG A 42 -11.09 4.52 2.60
C ARG A 42 -9.92 3.62 2.93
N GLU A 43 -9.75 2.55 2.16
CA GLU A 43 -8.65 1.59 2.33
C GLU A 43 -7.45 2.00 1.48
N TYR A 44 -6.26 1.87 2.04
CA TYR A 44 -4.99 2.18 1.41
C TYR A 44 -3.98 1.08 1.67
N VAL A 45 -3.20 0.70 0.65
CA VAL A 45 -1.97 -0.06 0.87
C VAL A 45 -0.85 0.94 1.06
N VAL A 46 -0.14 0.85 2.18
CA VAL A 46 0.97 1.74 2.49
C VAL A 46 2.25 0.94 2.51
N LEU A 47 3.15 1.24 1.57
CA LEU A 47 4.48 0.66 1.52
C LEU A 47 5.43 1.49 2.39
N ARG A 48 6.15 0.84 3.31
CA ARG A 48 7.02 1.51 4.28
C ARG A 48 8.33 0.81 4.45
N ASN A 49 9.37 1.56 4.81
CA ASN A 49 10.61 1.04 5.34
C ASN A 49 11.07 1.86 6.56
N ILE A 50 12.30 1.62 7.02
CA ILE A 50 12.88 2.33 8.17
C ILE A 50 13.00 3.85 7.97
N ASN A 51 12.98 4.32 6.71
CA ASN A 51 13.06 5.73 6.36
C ASN A 51 11.67 6.40 6.26
N GLY A 52 10.58 5.62 6.38
CA GLY A 52 9.21 6.13 6.35
C GLY A 52 8.36 5.49 5.25
N ILE A 53 7.40 6.26 4.74
CA ILE A 53 6.47 5.82 3.70
C ILE A 53 7.14 5.97 2.33
N LEU A 54 7.11 4.91 1.54
CA LEU A 54 7.65 4.86 0.18
C LEU A 54 6.57 5.21 -0.84
N ALA A 55 5.40 4.61 -0.70
CA ALA A 55 4.27 4.80 -1.61
C ALA A 55 2.94 4.51 -0.89
N VAL A 56 1.88 5.16 -1.35
CA VAL A 56 0.52 4.95 -0.85
C VAL A 56 -0.37 4.65 -2.03
N TYR A 57 -1.11 3.54 -1.96
CA TYR A 57 -2.06 3.12 -2.98
C TYR A 57 -3.47 3.17 -2.42
N HIS A 58 -4.41 3.77 -3.14
CA HIS A 58 -5.83 3.69 -2.79
C HIS A 58 -6.42 2.37 -3.30
N VAL A 59 -7.07 1.63 -2.42
CA VAL A 59 -7.82 0.41 -2.77
C VAL A 59 -9.22 0.81 -3.18
N ARG A 60 -9.57 0.54 -4.44
CA ARG A 60 -10.90 0.80 -4.98
C ARG A 60 -11.88 -0.32 -4.63
N SER A 61 -13.16 -0.03 -4.74
CA SER A 61 -14.25 -0.99 -4.48
C SER A 61 -14.24 -2.19 -5.44
N ASP A 62 -13.64 -2.05 -6.62
CA ASP A 62 -13.45 -3.12 -7.60
C ASP A 62 -12.24 -4.03 -7.29
N GLY A 63 -11.50 -3.74 -6.22
CA GLY A 63 -10.31 -4.49 -5.81
C GLY A 63 -9.04 -4.10 -6.56
N THR A 64 -9.08 -3.08 -7.42
CA THR A 64 -7.88 -2.49 -8.03
C THR A 64 -7.20 -1.52 -7.08
N ILE A 65 -5.92 -1.26 -7.33
CA ILE A 65 -5.12 -0.29 -6.59
C ILE A 65 -4.67 0.84 -7.52
N SER A 66 -4.46 2.03 -6.98
CA SER A 66 -3.85 3.13 -7.71
C SER A 66 -2.93 3.93 -6.80
N GLU A 67 -1.69 4.10 -7.23
CA GLU A 67 -0.71 4.92 -6.53
C GLU A 67 -1.20 6.36 -6.42
N LEU A 68 -0.96 6.97 -5.25
CA LEU A 68 -1.31 8.36 -5.00
C LEU A 68 -0.09 9.26 -5.11
N LEU A 69 -0.19 10.24 -6.00
CA LEU A 69 0.77 11.36 -6.09
C LEU A 69 0.69 12.31 -4.88
N THR A 70 -0.44 12.33 -4.17
CA THR A 70 -0.61 13.13 -2.95
C THR A 70 -1.35 12.32 -1.91
N TRP A 71 -0.70 12.13 -0.76
CA TRP A 71 -1.20 11.26 0.30
C TRP A 71 -2.20 11.98 1.21
N PRO A 72 -3.13 11.23 1.84
CA PRO A 72 -3.93 11.73 2.96
C PRO A 72 -3.03 12.35 4.03
N ARG A 73 -3.52 13.40 4.72
CA ARG A 73 -2.73 14.08 5.77
C ARG A 73 -2.35 13.14 6.92
N GLU A 74 -3.17 12.12 7.13
CA GLU A 74 -2.97 11.08 8.14
C GLU A 74 -1.85 10.09 7.77
N LEU A 75 -1.44 10.07 6.50
CA LEU A 75 -0.38 9.21 5.95
C LEU A 75 0.83 10.03 5.50
N LYS A 76 1.06 11.19 6.13
CA LYS A 76 2.21 12.07 5.88
C LYS A 76 3.07 12.21 7.12
#